data_AF-A0A6H1ZJN9-F1
#
_entry.id   AF-A0A6H1ZJN9-F1
#
_cell.length_a   1.000
_cell.length_b   1.000
_cell.length_c   1.000
_cell.angle_alpha   90.00
_cell.angle_beta   90.00
_cell.angle_gamma   90.00
#
_symmetry.space_group_name_H-M   'P 1'
#
loop_
_entity.id
_entity.type
_entity.pdbx_description
1 polymer ?
#
loop_
_entity_poly.entity_id
_entity_poly.type
_entity_poly.pdbx_seq_one_letter_code
_entity_poly.pdbx_strand_id
1 'polypeptide(L)'
;MVEEGDIWVSTDQWDQPYSPIEDSGSFQWRKDRLLAVQLVAEGHLKVVELAERCGVRPATVQAWKAHPVFKRAVDAILNDAWDDARKILRRNAIKAAEKLVWCIDHGNEKDNGLQFKAAKDLLNRVGIFEAGRMEVSGPGGGPIQQQSALASLTIEQLERLASGVALKSLSSGSRVIEEDDKDEEEDGD
;
A
#
# COMPACT_ATOMS: atom_id res chain seq x y z
N MET A 1 -18.35 -46.74 23.66
CA MET A 1 -18.62 -46.08 22.35
C MET A 1 -19.12 -44.69 22.70
N VAL A 2 -18.43 -43.58 22.49
CA VAL A 2 -17.15 -43.21 21.87
C VAL A 2 -16.58 -42.12 22.80
N GLU A 3 -15.33 -42.24 23.24
CA GLU A 3 -14.66 -41.22 24.04
C GLU A 3 -14.00 -40.21 23.08
N GLU A 4 -14.50 -38.97 23.07
CA GLU A 4 -13.86 -37.86 22.35
C GLU A 4 -12.81 -37.24 23.26
N GLY A 5 -11.55 -37.57 22.94
CA GLY A 5 -10.37 -37.24 23.72
C GLY A 5 -10.03 -35.75 23.70
N ASP A 6 -9.67 -35.27 24.88
CA ASP A 6 -9.00 -34.00 25.14
C ASP A 6 -7.82 -33.79 24.20
N ILE A 7 -7.88 -32.73 23.39
CA ILE A 7 -6.75 -32.24 22.61
C ILE A 7 -5.83 -31.48 23.57
N TRP A 8 -4.91 -32.20 24.20
CA TRP A 8 -3.76 -31.60 24.86
C TRP A 8 -2.85 -31.01 23.79
N VAL A 9 -2.92 -29.70 23.58
CA VAL A 9 -1.90 -28.97 22.81
C VAL A 9 -0.65 -28.94 23.68
N SER A 10 0.26 -29.88 23.41
CA SER A 10 1.55 -29.99 24.09
C SER A 10 2.32 -28.67 23.99
N THR A 11 2.69 -28.12 25.14
CA THR A 11 3.49 -26.91 25.32
C THR A 11 4.95 -27.04 24.86
N ASP A 12 5.36 -28.21 24.37
CA ASP A 12 6.76 -28.52 23.98
C ASP A 12 7.12 -28.18 22.51
N GLN A 13 6.21 -27.60 21.72
CA GLN A 13 6.51 -27.29 20.31
C GLN A 13 7.37 -26.05 20.07
N TRP A 14 7.80 -25.35 21.13
CA TRP A 14 8.66 -24.16 21.02
C TRP A 14 10.17 -24.44 21.09
N ASP A 15 10.57 -25.70 21.31
CA ASP A 15 11.98 -26.07 21.52
C ASP A 15 12.68 -26.65 20.27
N GLN A 16 12.07 -26.56 19.09
CA GLN A 16 12.74 -26.99 17.85
C GLN A 16 13.53 -25.82 17.24
N PRO A 17 14.89 -25.85 17.26
CA PRO A 17 15.67 -24.86 16.55
C PRO A 17 15.37 -24.97 15.05
N TYR A 18 15.14 -23.83 14.42
CA TYR A 18 14.99 -23.66 12.97
C TYR A 18 15.85 -24.66 12.17
N SER A 19 15.19 -25.60 11.48
CA SER A 19 15.86 -26.56 10.60
C SER A 19 15.92 -25.97 9.19
N PRO A 20 17.11 -25.67 8.65
CA PRO A 20 17.25 -25.02 7.35
C PRO A 20 17.05 -26.03 6.22
N ILE A 21 16.26 -25.64 5.23
CA ILE A 21 16.02 -26.41 4.00
C ILE A 21 17.35 -26.68 3.28
N GLU A 22 17.68 -27.96 3.14
CA GLU A 22 18.89 -28.45 2.46
C GLU A 22 18.79 -28.17 0.96
N ASP A 23 19.52 -27.17 0.45
CA ASP A 23 20.09 -27.28 -0.89
C ASP A 23 21.29 -26.33 -1.13
N SER A 24 22.33 -26.88 -1.77
CA SER A 24 23.57 -26.28 -2.27
C SER A 24 24.60 -25.74 -1.23
N GLY A 25 25.68 -26.52 -1.00
CA GLY A 25 26.99 -26.01 -0.54
C GLY A 25 27.12 -25.66 0.95
N SER A 26 27.17 -26.68 1.82
CA SER A 26 27.71 -26.67 3.21
C SER A 26 27.59 -25.39 4.05
N PHE A 27 26.49 -24.64 3.95
CA PHE A 27 26.26 -23.53 4.88
C PHE A 27 25.84 -24.09 6.24
N GLN A 28 26.83 -24.48 7.02
CA GLN A 28 26.61 -25.06 8.34
C GLN A 28 26.19 -23.97 9.32
N TRP A 29 25.08 -24.21 10.03
CA TRP A 29 24.66 -23.32 11.11
C TRP A 29 25.49 -23.59 12.35
N ARG A 30 26.05 -22.50 12.86
CA ARG A 30 26.89 -22.47 14.05
C ARG A 30 26.39 -21.34 14.94
N LYS A 31 26.73 -21.38 16.22
CA LYS A 31 26.26 -20.40 17.21
C LYS A 31 26.61 -18.96 16.81
N ASP A 32 27.79 -18.74 16.24
CA ASP A 32 28.25 -17.44 15.72
C ASP A 32 27.37 -16.92 14.57
N ARG A 33 26.96 -17.80 13.66
CA ARG A 33 26.10 -17.44 12.51
C ARG A 33 24.66 -17.17 12.95
N LEU A 34 24.12 -17.96 13.87
CA LEU A 34 22.78 -17.73 14.42
C LEU A 34 22.70 -16.39 15.16
N LEU A 35 23.71 -16.12 16.00
CA LEU A 35 23.85 -14.82 16.67
C LEU A 35 23.98 -13.68 15.65
N ALA A 36 24.79 -13.86 14.60
CA ALA A 36 24.92 -12.86 13.54
C ALA A 36 23.60 -12.61 12.80
N VAL A 37 22.77 -13.63 12.55
CA VAL A 37 21.45 -13.45 11.93
C VAL A 37 20.56 -12.57 12.81
N GLN A 38 20.50 -12.87 14.12
CA GLN A 38 19.69 -12.08 15.07
C GLN A 38 20.16 -10.62 15.12
N LEU A 39 21.45 -10.40 15.30
CA LEU A 39 22.02 -9.05 15.38
C LEU A 39 21.90 -8.26 14.07
N VAL A 40 21.91 -8.95 12.92
CA VAL A 40 21.66 -8.32 11.62
C VAL A 40 20.18 -7.94 11.48
N ALA A 41 19.26 -8.80 11.94
CA ALA A 41 17.83 -8.51 11.91
C ALA A 41 17.44 -7.33 12.82
N GLU A 42 18.15 -7.13 13.94
CA GLU A 42 17.99 -5.93 14.79
C GLU A 42 18.36 -4.62 14.07
N GLY A 43 19.27 -4.65 13.10
CA GLY A 43 19.54 -3.54 12.18
C GLY A 43 20.29 -2.33 12.75
N HIS A 44 20.73 -2.36 14.02
CA HIS A 44 21.38 -1.21 14.67
C HIS A 44 22.91 -1.22 14.63
N LEU A 45 23.53 -2.36 14.35
CA LEU A 45 24.98 -2.55 14.47
C LEU A 45 25.70 -2.44 13.13
N LYS A 46 26.91 -1.84 13.15
CA LYS A 46 27.82 -1.87 12.00
C LYS A 46 28.46 -3.25 11.85
N VAL A 47 28.96 -3.56 10.66
CA VAL A 47 29.61 -4.86 10.37
C VAL A 47 30.79 -5.16 11.29
N VAL A 48 31.55 -4.13 11.69
CA VAL A 48 32.68 -4.28 12.63
C VAL A 48 32.19 -4.71 14.01
N GLU A 49 31.16 -4.05 14.54
CA GLU A 49 30.55 -4.35 15.85
C GLU A 49 29.87 -5.73 15.85
N LEU A 50 29.23 -6.11 14.74
CA LEU A 50 28.68 -7.46 14.55
C LEU A 50 29.78 -8.52 14.65
N ALA A 51 30.90 -8.28 13.99
CA ALA A 51 32.03 -9.19 13.95
C ALA A 51 32.66 -9.35 15.35
N GLU A 52 32.81 -8.26 16.10
CA GLU A 52 33.27 -8.28 17.49
C GLU A 52 32.33 -9.10 18.38
N ARG A 53 31.01 -8.87 18.31
CA ARG A 53 30.03 -9.62 19.10
C ARG A 53 29.98 -11.11 18.74
N CYS A 54 30.23 -11.45 17.48
CA CYS A 54 30.24 -12.83 17.00
C CYS A 54 31.62 -13.51 17.15
N GLY A 55 32.65 -12.79 17.60
CA GLY A 55 34.02 -13.31 17.75
C GLY A 55 34.69 -13.69 16.41
N VAL A 56 34.34 -13.00 15.32
CA VAL A 56 34.85 -13.28 13.97
C VAL A 56 35.43 -12.03 13.30
N ARG A 57 36.05 -12.20 12.12
CA ARG A 57 36.55 -11.08 11.33
C ARG A 57 35.41 -10.40 10.55
N PRO A 58 35.46 -9.06 10.32
CA PRO A 58 34.44 -8.35 9.55
C PRO A 58 34.22 -8.91 8.13
N ALA A 59 35.28 -9.38 7.48
CA ALA A 59 35.20 -10.03 6.16
C ALA A 59 34.33 -11.30 6.20
N THR A 60 34.37 -12.06 7.30
CA THR A 60 33.55 -13.26 7.49
C THR A 60 32.07 -12.92 7.57
N VAL A 61 31.72 -11.84 8.29
CA VAL A 61 30.34 -11.36 8.37
C VAL A 61 29.84 -10.89 7.02
N GLN A 62 30.66 -10.18 6.24
CA GLN A 62 30.31 -9.78 4.88
C GLN A 62 30.04 -10.99 3.97
N ALA A 63 30.90 -12.01 4.04
CA ALA A 63 30.70 -13.25 3.30
C ALA A 63 29.39 -13.95 3.68
N TRP A 64 29.02 -13.96 4.96
CA TRP A 64 27.74 -14.51 5.41
C TRP A 64 26.56 -13.70 4.87
N LYS A 65 26.61 -12.36 4.94
CA LYS A 65 25.54 -11.49 4.41
C LYS A 65 25.31 -11.67 2.91
N ALA A 66 26.34 -12.00 2.16
CA ALA A 66 26.24 -12.31 0.73
C ALA A 66 25.65 -13.72 0.46
N HIS A 67 25.65 -14.61 1.46
CA HIS A 67 25.18 -15.98 1.30
C HIS A 67 23.65 -16.07 1.27
N PRO A 68 23.03 -16.72 0.26
CA PRO A 68 21.57 -16.78 0.13
C PRO A 68 20.85 -17.38 1.33
N VAL A 69 21.42 -18.45 1.92
CA VAL A 69 20.85 -19.13 3.10
C VAL A 69 20.82 -18.21 4.32
N PHE A 70 21.87 -17.43 4.54
CA PHE A 70 21.93 -16.47 5.63
C PHE A 70 20.91 -15.35 5.43
N LYS A 71 20.82 -14.81 4.20
CA LYS A 71 19.85 -13.79 3.84
C LYS A 71 18.41 -14.26 4.09
N ARG A 72 18.06 -15.47 3.64
CA ARG A 72 16.72 -16.06 3.88
C ARG A 72 16.40 -16.18 5.37
N ALA A 73 17.38 -16.53 6.21
CA ALA A 73 17.17 -16.62 7.65
C ALA A 73 16.92 -15.24 8.28
N VAL A 74 17.65 -14.20 7.85
CA VAL A 74 17.37 -12.81 8.28
C VAL A 74 15.98 -12.38 7.82
N ASP A 75 15.63 -12.64 6.55
CA ASP A 75 14.32 -12.29 6.00
C ASP A 75 13.18 -13.01 6.75
N ALA A 76 13.37 -14.25 7.19
CA ALA A 76 12.40 -14.99 7.99
C ALA A 76 12.10 -14.28 9.32
N ILE A 77 13.13 -13.91 10.09
CA ILE A 77 12.95 -13.18 11.35
C ILE A 77 12.24 -11.85 11.13
N LEU A 78 12.61 -11.12 10.08
CA LEU A 78 11.97 -9.86 9.75
C LEU A 78 10.49 -10.05 9.38
N ASN A 79 10.16 -11.08 8.61
CA ASN A 79 8.79 -11.38 8.24
C ASN A 79 7.93 -11.76 9.45
N ASP A 80 8.46 -12.55 10.39
CA ASP A 80 7.77 -12.87 11.64
C ASP A 80 7.47 -11.61 12.44
N ALA A 81 8.44 -10.70 12.56
CA ALA A 81 8.24 -9.40 13.22
C ALA A 81 7.20 -8.54 12.51
N TRP A 82 7.19 -8.53 11.17
CA TRP A 82 6.16 -7.85 10.37
C TRP A 82 4.77 -8.43 10.59
N ASP A 83 4.65 -9.75 10.68
CA ASP A 83 3.37 -10.41 10.90
C ASP A 83 2.84 -10.14 12.32
N ASP A 84 3.71 -10.09 13.32
CA ASP A 84 3.33 -9.66 14.67
C ASP A 84 2.91 -8.19 14.72
N ALA A 85 3.65 -7.30 14.06
CA ALA A 85 3.25 -5.90 13.91
C ALA A 85 1.87 -5.78 13.24
N ARG A 86 1.62 -6.56 12.18
CA ARG A 86 0.31 -6.61 11.50
C ARG A 86 -0.79 -7.13 12.43
N LYS A 87 -0.54 -8.17 13.25
CA LYS A 87 -1.52 -8.66 14.23
C LYS A 87 -1.89 -7.57 15.24
N ILE A 88 -0.89 -6.85 15.76
CA ILE A 88 -1.10 -5.73 16.69
C ILE A 88 -1.90 -4.61 16.03
N LEU A 89 -1.54 -4.22 14.80
CA LEU A 89 -2.24 -3.18 14.05
C LEU A 89 -3.69 -3.59 13.74
N ARG A 90 -3.93 -4.84 13.31
CA ARG A 90 -5.29 -5.36 13.07
C ARG A 90 -6.13 -5.35 14.33
N ARG A 91 -5.58 -5.80 15.46
CA ARG A 91 -6.28 -5.82 16.75
C ARG A 91 -6.71 -4.42 17.19
N ASN A 92 -5.91 -3.41 16.87
CA ASN A 92 -6.18 -2.02 17.23
C ASN A 92 -6.86 -1.20 16.12
N ALA A 93 -7.13 -1.79 14.95
CA ALA A 93 -7.66 -1.08 13.79
C ALA A 93 -9.03 -0.46 14.07
N ILE A 94 -9.90 -1.17 14.79
CA ILE A 94 -11.24 -0.69 15.17
C ILE A 94 -11.11 0.56 16.06
N LYS A 95 -10.30 0.49 17.12
CA LYS A 95 -10.05 1.63 18.01
C LYS A 95 -9.42 2.82 17.28
N ALA A 96 -8.55 2.57 16.32
CA ALA A 96 -7.96 3.62 15.49
C ALA A 96 -9.02 4.27 14.60
N ALA A 97 -9.92 3.49 13.99
CA ALA A 97 -11.03 4.00 13.19
C ALA A 97 -12.04 4.80 14.05
N GLU A 98 -12.40 4.30 15.24
CA GLU A 98 -13.23 5.02 16.21
C GLU A 98 -12.63 6.37 16.58
N LYS A 99 -11.31 6.45 16.78
CA LYS A 99 -10.62 7.71 17.04
C LYS A 99 -10.66 8.67 15.85
N LEU A 100 -10.57 8.18 14.62
CA LEU A 100 -10.69 9.03 13.44
C LEU A 100 -12.10 9.65 13.35
N VAL A 101 -13.14 8.84 13.57
CA VAL A 101 -14.53 9.32 13.63
C VAL A 101 -14.70 10.33 14.75
N TRP A 102 -14.21 10.03 15.96
CA TRP A 102 -14.25 10.95 17.08
C TRP A 102 -13.57 12.29 16.77
N CYS A 103 -12.40 12.27 16.12
CA CYS A 103 -11.71 13.49 15.70
C CYS A 103 -12.52 14.32 14.69
N ILE A 104 -13.24 13.67 13.78
CA ILE A 104 -14.11 14.34 12.81
C ILE A 104 -15.29 15.00 13.55
N ASP A 105 -15.96 14.26 14.44
CA ASP A 105 -17.17 14.71 15.13
C ASP A 105 -16.90 15.76 16.21
N HIS A 106 -15.76 15.69 16.89
CA HIS A 106 -15.44 16.49 18.09
C HIS A 106 -14.20 17.36 17.95
N GLY A 107 -13.59 17.41 16.76
CA GLY A 107 -12.44 18.28 16.54
C GLY A 107 -12.80 19.76 16.75
N ASN A 108 -11.85 20.52 17.25
CA ASN A 108 -12.03 21.95 17.50
C ASN A 108 -11.86 22.73 16.19
N GLU A 109 -12.53 23.88 16.06
CA GLU A 109 -12.47 24.76 14.88
C GLU A 109 -11.04 25.28 14.58
N LYS A 110 -10.18 25.27 15.61
CA LYS A 110 -8.74 25.60 15.49
C LYS A 110 -7.88 24.45 14.97
N ASP A 111 -8.41 23.23 14.96
CA ASP A 111 -7.75 21.99 14.54
C ASP A 111 -8.33 21.45 13.21
N ASN A 112 -8.91 22.31 12.37
CA ASN A 112 -9.48 21.95 11.07
C ASN A 112 -8.53 21.11 10.19
N GLY A 113 -7.22 21.33 10.31
CA GLY A 113 -6.21 20.53 9.60
C GLY A 113 -6.13 19.07 10.06
N LEU A 114 -6.40 18.78 11.34
CA LEU A 114 -6.43 17.43 11.88
C LEU A 114 -7.73 16.71 11.49
N GLN A 115 -8.86 17.40 11.57
CA GLN A 115 -10.17 16.90 11.11
C GLN A 115 -10.15 16.53 9.62
N PHE A 116 -9.64 17.44 8.79
CA PHE A 116 -9.53 17.20 7.36
C PHE A 116 -8.64 16.00 7.04
N LYS A 117 -7.49 15.86 7.73
CA LYS A 117 -6.62 14.68 7.58
C LYS A 117 -7.31 13.39 8.02
N ALA A 118 -8.05 13.42 9.13
CA ALA A 118 -8.79 12.25 9.61
C ALA A 118 -9.89 11.83 8.64
N ALA A 119 -10.66 12.78 8.12
CA ALA A 119 -11.68 12.55 7.10
C ALA A 119 -11.08 12.00 5.80
N LYS A 120 -9.98 12.61 5.32
CA LYS A 120 -9.26 12.15 4.13
C LYS A 120 -8.74 10.71 4.29
N ASP A 121 -8.18 10.37 5.45
CA ASP A 121 -7.70 9.01 5.71
C ASP A 121 -8.86 7.99 5.70
N LEU A 122 -10.01 8.36 6.24
CA LEU A 122 -11.21 7.52 6.25
C LEU A 122 -11.75 7.28 4.83
N LEU A 123 -11.84 8.33 4.01
CA LEU A 123 -12.25 8.26 2.61
C LEU A 123 -11.33 7.38 1.76
N ASN A 124 -10.00 7.55 1.93
CA ASN A 124 -9.02 6.72 1.23
C ASN A 124 -9.17 5.23 1.58
N ARG A 125 -9.53 4.88 2.83
CA ARG A 125 -9.73 3.49 3.26
C ARG A 125 -10.98 2.85 2.66
N VAL A 126 -12.01 3.62 2.34
CA VAL A 126 -13.23 3.13 1.67
C VAL A 126 -13.15 3.21 0.14
N GLY A 127 -11.98 3.56 -0.40
CA GLY A 127 -11.75 3.62 -1.84
C GLY A 127 -12.22 4.91 -2.50
N ILE A 128 -12.54 5.94 -1.71
CA ILE A 128 -12.87 7.28 -2.21
C ILE A 128 -11.57 8.09 -2.21
N PHE A 129 -10.94 8.16 -3.38
CA PHE A 129 -9.68 8.87 -3.56
C PHE A 129 -9.91 10.25 -4.18
N GLU A 130 -8.97 11.17 -3.97
CA GLU A 130 -8.89 12.37 -4.80
C GLU A 130 -8.74 11.94 -6.26
N ALA A 131 -9.58 12.49 -7.15
CA ALA A 131 -9.49 12.21 -8.56
C ALA A 131 -8.07 12.53 -9.05
N GLY A 132 -7.35 11.50 -9.49
CA GLY A 132 -6.00 11.67 -10.02
C GLY A 132 -6.01 12.70 -11.15
N ARG A 133 -5.10 13.66 -11.10
CA ARG A 133 -4.89 14.61 -12.19
C ARG A 133 -4.29 13.85 -13.36
N MET A 134 -5.13 13.43 -14.31
CA MET A 134 -4.66 12.83 -15.56
C MET A 134 -4.06 13.93 -16.43
N GLU A 135 -2.73 13.97 -16.49
CA GLU A 135 -2.04 14.85 -17.44
C GLU A 135 -2.13 14.23 -18.83
N VAL A 136 -3.09 14.69 -19.62
CA VAL A 136 -3.19 14.33 -21.03
C VAL A 136 -2.15 15.17 -21.78
N SER A 137 -1.01 14.55 -22.07
CA SER A 137 0.04 15.17 -22.88
C SER A 137 -0.28 14.92 -24.35
N GLY A 138 -0.40 15.99 -25.14
CA GLY A 138 -0.67 15.89 -26.58
C GLY A 138 0.53 15.33 -27.36
N PRO A 139 0.36 14.99 -28.65
CA PRO A 139 1.44 14.51 -29.52
C PRO A 139 2.67 15.46 -29.64
N GLY A 140 2.55 16.70 -29.17
CA GLY A 140 3.62 17.71 -29.12
C GLY A 140 4.11 18.07 -27.71
N GLY A 141 3.76 17.31 -26.65
CA GLY A 141 4.28 17.52 -25.29
C GLY A 141 3.77 18.76 -24.55
N GLY A 142 2.75 19.44 -25.08
CA GLY A 142 2.07 20.55 -24.41
C GLY A 142 0.90 20.09 -23.55
N PRO A 143 0.60 20.78 -22.42
CA PRO A 143 -0.53 20.45 -21.57
C PRO A 143 -1.86 20.71 -22.30
N ILE A 144 -2.70 19.67 -22.44
CA ILE A 144 -4.08 19.83 -22.92
C ILE A 144 -4.94 20.28 -21.74
N GLN A 145 -5.46 21.51 -21.78
CA GLN A 145 -6.44 21.98 -20.81
C GLN A 145 -7.78 21.27 -21.07
N GLN A 146 -7.99 20.11 -20.45
CA GLN A 146 -9.34 19.57 -20.34
C GLN A 146 -10.08 20.38 -19.28
N GLN A 147 -11.08 21.14 -19.71
CA GLN A 147 -12.10 21.66 -18.80
C GLN A 147 -12.80 20.45 -18.17
N SER A 148 -12.46 20.15 -16.92
CA SER A 148 -13.13 19.12 -16.14
C SER A 148 -14.62 19.45 -16.04
N ALA A 149 -15.46 18.69 -16.75
CA ALA A 149 -16.92 18.83 -16.74
C ALA A 149 -17.55 18.56 -15.35
N LEU A 150 -16.76 18.08 -14.37
CA LEU A 150 -17.20 17.91 -12.99
C LEU A 150 -17.28 19.23 -12.21
N ALA A 151 -16.64 20.31 -12.68
CA ALA A 151 -16.63 21.61 -12.01
C ALA A 151 -17.95 22.39 -12.16
N SER A 152 -18.88 21.89 -12.97
CA SER A 152 -20.17 22.51 -13.26
C SER A 152 -21.37 21.62 -12.89
N LEU A 153 -21.16 20.54 -12.14
CA LEU A 153 -22.27 19.69 -11.68
C LEU A 153 -22.93 20.32 -10.44
N THR A 154 -24.25 20.47 -10.47
CA THR A 154 -25.02 20.87 -9.30
C THR A 154 -25.12 19.72 -8.30
N ILE A 155 -25.44 20.03 -7.03
CA ILE A 155 -25.57 19.04 -5.95
C ILE A 155 -26.53 17.90 -6.34
N GLU A 156 -27.64 18.22 -7.01
CA GLU A 156 -28.62 17.24 -7.50
C GLU A 156 -28.06 16.26 -8.55
N GLN A 157 -27.08 16.68 -9.34
CA GLN A 157 -26.45 15.82 -10.35
C GLN A 157 -25.44 14.86 -9.73
N LEU A 158 -24.79 15.25 -8.64
CA LEU A 158 -23.91 14.38 -7.86
C LEU A 158 -24.70 13.28 -7.12
N GLU A 159 -25.88 13.59 -6.58
CA GLU A 159 -26.77 12.62 -5.93
C GLU A 159 -27.30 11.56 -6.91
N ARG A 160 -27.56 11.95 -8.17
CA ARG A 160 -27.98 11.01 -9.24
C ARG A 160 -26.87 10.05 -9.68
N LEU A 161 -25.61 10.51 -9.66
CA LEU A 161 -24.45 9.66 -9.94
C LEU A 161 -24.19 8.67 -8.78
N ALA A 162 -24.32 9.12 -7.54
CA ALA A 162 -24.18 8.27 -6.36
C ALA A 162 -25.28 7.19 -6.26
N SER A 163 -26.47 7.44 -6.82
CA SER A 163 -27.60 6.49 -6.86
C SER A 163 -27.62 5.57 -8.08
N GLY A 164 -26.61 5.64 -8.98
CA GLY A 164 -26.40 4.65 -10.05
C GLY A 164 -27.35 4.75 -11.25
N VAL A 165 -28.05 5.87 -11.44
CA VAL A 165 -28.93 6.05 -12.61
C VAL A 165 -28.11 6.59 -13.79
N ALA A 166 -27.79 5.72 -14.75
CA ALA A 166 -26.97 6.04 -15.92
C ALA A 166 -27.59 7.12 -16.84
N LEU A 167 -26.84 8.20 -17.11
CA LEU A 167 -27.19 9.23 -18.09
C LEU A 167 -27.00 8.70 -19.52
N LYS A 168 -28.10 8.50 -20.26
CA LYS A 168 -28.11 8.02 -21.65
C LYS A 168 -28.13 9.13 -22.71
N SER A 169 -27.82 10.39 -22.40
CA SER A 169 -28.09 11.52 -23.32
C SER A 169 -26.93 12.51 -23.54
N LEU A 170 -25.69 12.04 -23.73
CA LEU A 170 -24.56 12.90 -24.11
C LEU A 170 -24.00 12.61 -25.52
N SER A 171 -24.78 12.04 -26.43
CA SER A 171 -24.30 11.65 -27.77
C SER A 171 -24.79 12.52 -28.95
N SER A 172 -25.18 13.78 -28.74
CA SER A 172 -25.57 14.64 -29.89
C SER A 172 -25.09 16.06 -29.69
N GLY A 173 -23.87 16.31 -30.17
CA GLY A 173 -23.25 17.63 -30.21
C GLY A 173 -21.96 17.66 -31.03
N SER A 174 -21.81 16.82 -32.06
CA SER A 174 -20.83 17.08 -33.13
C SER A 174 -21.47 18.03 -34.12
N ARG A 175 -21.17 19.33 -33.98
CA ARG A 175 -21.49 20.31 -35.01
C ARG A 175 -20.40 20.21 -36.07
N VAL A 176 -20.77 19.61 -37.21
CA VAL A 176 -19.98 19.65 -38.44
C VAL A 176 -19.80 21.11 -38.83
N ILE A 177 -18.56 21.52 -39.06
CA ILE A 177 -18.23 22.78 -39.73
C ILE A 177 -18.43 22.46 -41.22
N GLU A 178 -19.57 22.84 -41.79
CA GLU A 178 -19.75 22.85 -43.23
C GLU A 178 -19.21 24.18 -43.76
N GLU A 179 -18.29 24.07 -44.71
CA GLU A 179 -17.66 25.15 -45.44
C GLU A 179 -18.72 25.81 -46.35
N ASP A 180 -18.84 27.14 -46.29
CA ASP A 180 -19.69 27.94 -47.17
C ASP A 180 -19.10 27.92 -48.59
N ASP A 181 -19.55 26.98 -49.43
CA ASP A 181 -19.40 27.07 -50.87
C ASP A 181 -20.46 28.02 -51.43
N LYS A 182 -19.96 29.12 -51.99
CA LYS A 182 -20.69 30.04 -52.86
C LYS A 182 -21.07 29.30 -54.14
N ASP A 183 -22.34 29.37 -54.53
CA ASP A 183 -22.72 29.29 -55.94
C ASP A 183 -23.80 30.33 -56.27
N GLU A 184 -23.53 31.02 -57.37
CA GLU A 184 -24.36 31.99 -58.09
C GLU A 184 -25.50 31.26 -58.82
N GLU A 185 -26.68 31.90 -58.94
CA GLU A 185 -27.66 31.83 -60.06
C GLU A 185 -28.90 32.66 -59.63
N GLU A 186 -29.16 33.85 -60.18
CA GLU A 186 -29.86 34.19 -61.45
C GLU A 186 -31.37 33.85 -61.51
N ASP A 187 -32.13 34.91 -61.86
CA ASP A 187 -33.53 35.02 -62.35
C ASP A 187 -34.70 34.77 -61.38
N GLY A 188 -35.74 35.60 -61.28
CA GLY A 188 -36.14 36.80 -62.02
C GLY A 188 -37.58 37.21 -61.62
N ASP A 189 -37.92 38.49 -61.80
CA ASP A 189 -39.20 39.01 -62.33
C ASP A 189 -39.08 40.53 -62.62
#